data_AF-A0A829YA81-F1
#
_entry.id   AF-A0A829YA81-F1
#
_cell.length_a   1.000
_cell.length_b   1.000
_cell.length_c   1.000
_cell.angle_alpha   90.00
_cell.angle_beta   90.00
_cell.angle_gamma   90.00
#
_symmetry.space_group_name_H-M   'P 1'
#
loop_
_entity.id
_entity.type
_entity.pdbx_description
1 polymer ?
#
loop_
_entity_poly.entity_id
_entity_poly.type
_entity_poly.pdbx_seq_one_letter_code
_entity_poly.pdbx_strand_id
1 'polypeptide(L)'
;MAGAILLREGRGVSMSGLAFDHILDAIRPIVESHNAALARRVWEPVDEGCMDFISFEDLNSDEFGVFYESVRDAYARELDVNPDAPFKPIWKELIEMLSADARAHSIT
;
A
#
# COMPACT_ATOMS: atom_id res chain seq x y z
N MET A 1 13.85 1.93 12.71
CA MET A 1 13.26 0.65 12.26
C MET A 1 12.96 0.79 10.77
N ALA A 2 13.04 -0.29 10.01
CA ALA A 2 12.85 -0.28 8.56
C ALA A 2 11.56 -1.04 8.27
N GLY A 3 10.74 -0.53 7.36
CA GLY A 3 9.44 -1.11 7.01
C GLY A 3 9.43 -1.69 5.60
N ALA A 4 8.50 -2.60 5.32
CA ALA A 4 8.36 -3.19 4.00
C ALA A 4 6.90 -3.40 3.59
N ILE A 5 6.60 -3.17 2.31
CA ILE A 5 5.35 -3.58 1.71
C ILE A 5 5.65 -4.77 0.80
N LEU A 6 5.12 -5.94 1.16
CA LEU A 6 5.43 -7.21 0.52
C LEU A 6 4.36 -7.60 -0.50
N LEU A 7 4.81 -7.95 -1.69
CA LEU A 7 4.03 -8.58 -2.76
C LEU A 7 4.38 -10.09 -2.81
N ARG A 8 3.72 -10.81 -3.71
CA ARG A 8 4.03 -12.22 -3.99
C ARG A 8 5.48 -12.42 -4.45
N GLU A 9 5.98 -13.64 -4.19
CA GLU A 9 7.26 -14.13 -4.71
C GLU A 9 8.49 -13.31 -4.26
N GLY A 10 8.43 -12.71 -3.07
CA GLY A 10 9.55 -11.96 -2.50
C GLY A 10 9.81 -10.60 -3.17
N ARG A 11 8.87 -10.11 -3.99
CA ARG A 11 8.89 -8.72 -4.46
C ARG A 11 8.30 -7.83 -3.38
N GLY A 12 8.83 -6.62 -3.23
CA GLY A 12 8.33 -5.68 -2.24
C GLY A 12 9.11 -4.38 -2.27
N VAL A 13 8.54 -3.34 -1.66
CA VAL A 13 9.22 -2.05 -1.48
C VAL A 13 9.71 -1.98 -0.05
N SER A 14 11.03 -1.89 0.12
CA SER A 14 11.66 -1.66 1.42
C SER A 14 11.87 -0.16 1.63
N MET A 15 11.59 0.34 2.83
CA MET A 15 11.64 1.76 3.13
C MET A 15 12.04 2.03 4.59
N SER A 16 12.28 3.29 4.93
CA SER A 16 12.48 3.69 6.32
C SER A 16 11.18 3.56 7.12
N GLY A 17 11.25 3.36 8.43
CA GLY A 17 10.06 3.30 9.29
C GLY A 17 9.21 4.57 9.18
N LEU A 18 9.83 5.75 9.10
CA LEU A 18 9.10 7.00 8.89
C LEU A 18 8.32 7.03 7.56
N ALA A 19 8.90 6.49 6.48
CA ALA A 19 8.20 6.39 5.20
C ALA A 19 7.07 5.36 5.27
N PHE A 20 7.31 4.22 5.95
CA PHE A 20 6.34 3.17 6.15
C PHE A 20 5.12 3.65 6.93
N ASP A 21 5.31 4.22 8.11
CA ASP A 21 4.24 4.75 8.95
C ASP A 21 3.42 5.80 8.19
N HIS A 22 4.10 6.75 7.55
CA HIS A 22 3.45 7.80 6.76
C HIS A 22 2.59 7.24 5.61
N ILE A 23 3.14 6.29 4.84
CA ILE A 23 2.42 5.67 3.71
C ILE A 23 1.22 4.86 4.21
N LEU A 24 1.38 4.08 5.28
CA LEU A 24 0.28 3.30 5.84
C LEU A 24 -0.83 4.19 6.39
N ASP A 25 -0.49 5.24 7.14
CA ASP A 25 -1.47 6.17 7.69
C ASP A 25 -2.26 6.90 6.59
N ALA A 26 -1.62 7.20 5.46
CA ALA A 26 -2.28 7.82 4.31
C ALA A 26 -3.23 6.85 3.57
N ILE A 27 -2.83 5.58 3.41
CA ILE A 27 -3.60 4.60 2.61
C ILE A 27 -4.74 3.98 3.42
N ARG A 28 -4.52 3.64 4.70
CA ARG A 28 -5.46 2.91 5.55
C ARG A 28 -6.89 3.47 5.53
N PRO A 29 -7.14 4.78 5.76
CA PRO A 29 -8.50 5.30 5.79
C PRO A 29 -9.22 5.19 4.43
N ILE A 30 -8.47 5.22 3.32
CA ILE A 30 -9.03 5.07 1.97
C ILE A 30 -9.44 3.61 1.75
N VAL A 31 -8.56 2.67 2.07
CA VAL A 31 -8.87 1.23 1.97
C VAL A 31 -10.02 0.86 2.89
N GLU A 32 -10.06 1.37 4.12
CA GLU A 32 -11.15 1.10 5.06
C GLU A 32 -12.50 1.62 4.54
N SER A 33 -12.50 2.79 3.87
CA SER A 33 -13.71 3.34 3.25
C SER A 33 -14.24 2.50 2.07
N HIS A 34 -13.36 1.81 1.35
CA HIS A 34 -13.74 0.94 0.23
C HIS A 34 -14.06 -0.49 0.69
N ASN A 35 -13.26 -1.02 1.62
CA ASN A 35 -13.36 -2.39 2.13
C ASN A 35 -12.67 -2.51 3.51
N ALA A 36 -13.45 -2.30 4.57
CA ALA A 36 -12.96 -2.41 5.95
C ALA A 36 -12.40 -3.79 6.32
N ALA A 37 -12.96 -4.87 5.75
CA ALA A 37 -12.47 -6.23 5.98
C ALA A 37 -11.08 -6.44 5.36
N LEU A 38 -10.85 -5.89 4.17
CA LEU A 38 -9.54 -5.87 3.52
C LEU A 38 -8.53 -5.06 4.35
N ALA A 39 -8.90 -3.85 4.78
CA ALA A 39 -8.04 -3.02 5.61
C ALA A 39 -7.58 -3.76 6.87
N ARG A 40 -8.51 -4.42 7.58
CA ARG A 40 -8.17 -5.20 8.77
C ARG A 40 -7.17 -6.33 8.46
N ARG A 41 -7.38 -7.09 7.39
CA ARG A 41 -6.48 -8.20 7.01
C ARG A 41 -5.10 -7.72 6.60
N VAL A 42 -5.01 -6.65 5.82
CA VAL A 42 -3.73 -6.12 5.32
C VAL A 42 -2.90 -5.52 6.47
N TRP A 43 -3.54 -4.86 7.44
CA TRP A 43 -2.86 -4.25 8.59
C TRP A 43 -2.67 -5.20 9.78
N GLU A 44 -3.24 -6.41 9.77
CA GLU A 44 -3.09 -7.40 10.86
C GLU A 44 -1.63 -7.63 11.30
N PRO A 45 -0.63 -7.76 10.40
CA PRO A 45 0.75 -7.94 10.82
C PRO A 45 1.30 -6.76 11.62
N VAL A 46 0.86 -5.53 11.30
CA VAL A 46 1.27 -4.30 12.00
C VAL A 46 0.53 -4.18 13.34
N ASP A 47 -0.79 -4.33 13.31
CA ASP A 47 -1.67 -4.08 14.45
C ASP A 47 -1.56 -5.17 15.54
N GLU A 48 -1.51 -6.44 15.13
CA GLU A 48 -1.52 -7.59 16.04
C GLU A 48 -0.15 -8.28 16.12
N GLY A 49 0.61 -8.25 15.03
CA GLY A 49 1.92 -8.91 14.93
C GLY A 49 3.12 -8.07 15.38
N CYS A 50 2.93 -6.77 15.64
CA CYS A 50 4.02 -5.80 15.86
C CYS A 50 5.11 -5.89 14.78
N MET A 51 4.71 -6.18 13.53
CA MET A 51 5.60 -6.33 12.40
C MET A 51 5.74 -5.00 11.65
N ASP A 52 6.95 -4.72 11.17
CA ASP A 52 7.23 -3.58 10.28
C ASP A 52 6.94 -3.95 8.80
N PHE A 53 5.88 -4.71 8.52
CA PHE A 53 5.47 -4.99 7.14
C PHE A 53 3.97 -5.23 6.99
N ILE A 54 3.47 -5.03 5.77
CA ILE A 54 2.18 -5.55 5.30
C ILE A 54 2.39 -6.48 4.10
N SER A 55 1.51 -7.45 3.90
CA SER A 55 1.62 -8.45 2.82
C SER A 55 0.36 -8.52 1.97
N PHE A 56 0.54 -8.69 0.66
CA PHE A 56 -0.52 -8.85 -0.33
C PHE A 56 -0.56 -10.24 -0.97
N GLU A 57 0.13 -11.21 -0.38
CA GLU A 57 0.26 -12.56 -0.94
C GLU A 57 -1.08 -13.27 -1.10
N ASP A 58 -2.00 -13.04 -0.16
CA ASP A 58 -3.31 -13.70 -0.09
C ASP A 58 -4.46 -12.88 -0.69
N LEU A 59 -4.18 -11.72 -1.30
CA LEU A 59 -5.21 -10.90 -1.93
C LEU A 59 -5.61 -11.47 -3.29
N ASN A 60 -6.93 -11.58 -3.51
CA ASN A 60 -7.46 -11.85 -4.84
C ASN A 60 -7.37 -10.60 -5.75
N SER A 61 -7.72 -10.72 -7.03
CA SER A 61 -7.61 -9.61 -7.99
C SER A 61 -8.44 -8.39 -7.62
N ASP A 62 -9.65 -8.58 -7.11
CA ASP A 62 -10.55 -7.48 -6.75
C ASP A 62 -10.03 -6.74 -5.52
N GLU A 63 -9.61 -7.47 -4.49
CA GLU A 63 -8.99 -6.92 -3.28
C GLU A 63 -7.70 -6.17 -3.61
N PHE A 64 -6.88 -6.74 -4.49
CA PHE A 64 -5.66 -6.10 -4.96
C PHE A 64 -5.96 -4.82 -5.73
N GLY A 65 -6.96 -4.82 -6.61
CA GLY A 65 -7.41 -3.64 -7.34
C GLY A 65 -7.89 -2.52 -6.42
N VAL A 66 -8.72 -2.85 -5.42
CA VAL A 66 -9.17 -1.87 -4.40
C VAL A 66 -7.98 -1.26 -3.67
N PHE A 67 -7.00 -2.07 -3.26
CA PHE A 67 -5.81 -1.57 -2.60
C PHE A 67 -4.96 -0.68 -3.51
N TYR A 68 -4.73 -1.12 -4.75
CA TYR A 68 -3.94 -0.37 -5.73
C TYR A 68 -4.55 1.00 -6.04
N GLU A 69 -5.85 1.07 -6.29
CA GLU A 69 -6.53 2.35 -6.52
C GLU A 69 -6.50 3.22 -5.27
N SER A 70 -6.65 2.63 -4.07
CA SER A 70 -6.51 3.37 -2.81
C SER A 70 -5.12 3.97 -2.60
N VAL A 71 -4.05 3.28 -3.03
CA VAL A 71 -2.67 3.80 -3.01
C VAL A 71 -2.52 4.99 -3.97
N ARG A 72 -3.07 4.87 -5.17
CA ARG A 72 -3.04 5.95 -6.17
C ARG A 72 -3.79 7.18 -5.68
N ASP A 73 -4.96 6.99 -5.08
CA ASP A 73 -5.77 8.05 -4.50
C ASP A 73 -5.07 8.74 -3.32
N ALA A 74 -4.44 7.97 -2.43
CA ALA A 74 -3.65 8.51 -1.33
C ALA A 74 -2.52 9.41 -1.86
N TYR A 75 -1.77 8.92 -2.85
CA TYR A 75 -0.68 9.67 -3.44
C TYR A 75 -1.17 10.93 -4.17
N ALA A 76 -2.29 10.86 -4.89
CA ALA A 76 -2.88 12.02 -5.55
C ALA A 76 -3.29 13.10 -4.53
N ARG A 77 -3.87 12.71 -3.40
CA ARG A 77 -4.25 13.64 -2.30
C ARG A 77 -3.02 14.30 -1.67
N GLU A 78 -1.95 13.54 -1.43
CA GLU A 78 -0.68 14.08 -0.92
C GLU A 78 -0.12 15.16 -1.87
N LEU A 79 -0.12 14.90 -3.18
CA LEU A 79 0.38 15.85 -4.17
C LEU A 79 -0.51 17.09 -4.35
N ASP A 80 -1.83 16.96 -4.15
CA ASP A 80 -2.77 18.09 -4.22
C ASP A 80 -2.54 19.07 -3.05
N VAL A 81 -2.27 18.53 -1.86
CA VAL A 81 -1.98 19.33 -0.65
C VAL A 81 -0.58 19.91 -0.70
N ASN A 82 0.42 19.09 -1.05
CA ASN A 82 1.81 19.49 -1.15
C ASN A 82 2.44 18.84 -2.38
N PRO A 83 2.64 19.60 -3.47
CA PRO A 83 3.33 19.10 -4.64
C PRO A 83 4.74 18.62 -4.34
N ASP A 84 5.35 18.98 -3.21
CA ASP A 84 6.64 18.56 -2.65
C ASP A 84 6.52 17.65 -1.41
N ALA A 85 5.44 16.87 -1.34
CA ALA A 85 5.21 15.88 -0.30
C ALA A 85 6.45 14.98 -0.06
N PRO A 86 6.70 14.56 1.19
CA PRO A 86 7.82 13.69 1.51
C PRO A 86 7.66 12.32 0.83
N PHE A 87 8.77 11.60 0.71
CA PHE A 87 8.80 10.20 0.24
C PHE A 87 8.22 9.94 -1.17
N LYS A 88 8.03 10.96 -2.02
CA LYS A 88 7.59 10.77 -3.42
C LYS A 88 8.28 9.63 -4.18
N PRO A 89 9.61 9.40 -4.08
CA PRO A 89 10.24 8.30 -4.79
C PRO A 89 9.68 6.93 -4.35
N ILE A 90 9.41 6.76 -3.04
CA ILE A 90 8.85 5.53 -2.48
C ILE A 90 7.39 5.36 -2.92
N TRP A 91 6.59 6.43 -2.93
CA TRP A 91 5.23 6.38 -3.48
C TRP A 91 5.22 5.91 -4.93
N LYS A 92 6.12 6.45 -5.76
CA LYS A 92 6.24 6.04 -7.17
C LYS A 92 6.68 4.58 -7.30
N GLU A 93 7.70 4.17 -6.56
CA GLU A 93 8.17 2.78 -6.56
C GLU A 93 7.07 1.80 -6.14
N LEU A 94 6.28 2.15 -5.12
CA LEU A 94 5.12 1.37 -4.67
C LEU A 94 4.07 1.25 -5.77
N ILE A 95 3.70 2.36 -6.41
CA ILE A 95 2.71 2.36 -7.49
C ILE A 95 3.21 1.58 -8.70
N GLU A 96 4.46 1.75 -9.09
CA GLU A 96 5.11 1.01 -10.18
C GLU A 96 5.10 -0.50 -9.89
N MET A 97 5.53 -0.91 -8.70
CA MET A 97 5.50 -2.30 -8.27
C MET A 97 4.07 -2.88 -8.30
N LEU A 98 3.08 -2.17 -7.75
CA LEU A 98 1.69 -2.64 -7.73
C LEU A 98 1.10 -2.74 -9.14
N SER A 99 1.39 -1.76 -10.01
CA SER A 99 0.94 -1.78 -11.41
C SER A 99 1.56 -2.91 -12.23
N ALA A 100 2.76 -3.36 -11.89
CA ALA A 100 3.42 -4.49 -12.55
C ALA A 100 2.85 -5.86 -12.15
N ASP A 101 1.98 -5.92 -11.13
CA ASP A 101 1.31 -7.16 -10.72
C ASP A 101 0.21 -7.53 -11.74
N ALA A 102 0.13 -8.81 -12.12
CA ALA A 102 -0.86 -9.29 -13.08
C ALA A 102 -2.31 -9.06 -12.59
N ARG A 103 -2.53 -9.03 -11.27
CA ARG A 103 -3.84 -8.77 -10.66
C ARG A 103 -4.36 -7.37 -10.96
N ALA A 104 -3.48 -6.38 -11.16
CA ALA A 104 -3.87 -5.02 -11.52
C ALA A 104 -4.58 -4.91 -12.88
N HIS A 105 -4.36 -5.89 -13.78
CA HIS A 105 -4.88 -5.88 -15.15
C HIS A 105 -6.11 -6.76 -15.35
N SER A 106 -6.59 -7.42 -14.29
CA SER A 106 -7.68 -8.40 -14.39
C SER A 106 -9.08 -7.77 -14.37
N ILE A 107 -9.19 -6.43 -14.35
CA ILE A 107 -10.46 -5.71 -14.43
C ILE A 107 -10.76 -5.47 -15.92
N THR A 108 -11.38 -6.45 -16.58
CA THR A 108 -11.98 -6.28 -17.92
C THR A 108 -13.37 -6.89 -17.94
#